data_AF-A0A4R9B3F5-F1
#
_entry.id   AF-A0A4R9B3F5-F1
#
_cell.length_a   1.000
_cell.length_b   1.000
_cell.length_c   1.000
_cell.angle_alpha   90.00
_cell.angle_beta   90.00
_cell.angle_gamma   90.00
#
_symmetry.space_group_name_H-M   'P 1'
#
loop_
_entity.id
_entity.type
_entity.pdbx_description
1 polymer ?
#
loop_
_entity_poly.entity_id
_entity_poly.type
_entity_poly.pdbx_seq_one_letter_code
_entity_poly.pdbx_strand_id
1 'polypeptide(L)'
;MAIKGVAQVETVWFPWQRVKRTLIVLLFTVVPALNVAVPQIVEAFNGQVTPELFAWINSVAAAILLVTGIVTRLIAIPGVNNLLVYLGLGSVPRSITKGQ
;
A
#
# COMPACT_ATOMS: atom_id res chain seq x y z
N MET A 1 2.36 8.60 -27.03
CA MET A 1 2.26 7.27 -27.67
C MET A 1 1.06 6.55 -27.07
N ALA A 2 -0.09 6.60 -27.73
CA ALA A 2 -1.32 5.97 -27.25
C ALA A 2 -1.29 4.48 -27.58
N ILE A 3 -1.32 3.62 -26.56
CA ILE A 3 -1.41 2.17 -26.73
C ILE A 3 -2.83 1.85 -27.24
N LYS A 4 -2.99 1.76 -28.56
CA LYS A 4 -4.23 1.32 -29.21
C LYS A 4 -4.41 -0.17 -28.90
N GLY A 5 -5.50 -0.54 -28.23
CA GLY A 5 -5.90 -1.95 -28.03
C GLY A 5 -6.08 -2.42 -26.59
N VAL A 6 -6.14 -1.54 -25.60
CA VAL A 6 -6.49 -1.94 -24.23
C VAL A 6 -8.00 -1.78 -24.08
N ALA A 7 -8.74 -2.88 -23.85
CA ALA A 7 -10.13 -2.78 -23.44
C ALA A 7 -10.21 -1.78 -22.27
N GLN A 8 -11.20 -0.89 -22.30
CA GLN A 8 -11.41 0.11 -21.26
C GLN A 8 -11.57 -0.62 -19.93
N VAL A 9 -10.48 -0.77 -19.16
CA VAL A 9 -10.57 -1.40 -17.85
C VAL A 9 -11.42 -0.46 -17.02
N GLU A 10 -12.57 -0.99 -16.62
CA GLU A 10 -13.57 -0.26 -15.87
C GLU A 10 -12.90 0.43 -14.68
N THR A 11 -13.13 1.75 -14.58
CA THR A 11 -12.54 2.53 -13.49
C THR A 11 -12.97 1.93 -12.18
N VAL A 12 -12.02 1.74 -11.26
CA VAL A 12 -12.34 1.30 -9.91
C VAL A 12 -13.43 2.19 -9.34
N TRP A 13 -14.59 1.62 -9.06
CA TRP A 13 -15.80 2.38 -8.70
C TRP A 13 -15.59 3.25 -7.45
N PHE A 14 -14.82 2.75 -6.49
CA PHE A 14 -14.55 3.44 -5.22
C PHE A 14 -13.05 3.44 -4.86
N PRO A 15 -12.23 4.26 -5.54
CA PRO A 15 -10.78 4.24 -5.36
C PRO A 15 -10.39 4.66 -3.94
N TRP A 16 -11.08 5.66 -3.38
CA TRP A 16 -10.83 6.13 -2.02
C TRP A 16 -11.29 5.16 -0.92
N GLN A 17 -12.31 4.34 -1.17
CA GLN A 17 -12.70 3.30 -0.21
C GLN A 17 -11.62 2.21 -0.10
N ARG A 18 -10.94 1.88 -1.20
CA ARG A 18 -9.81 0.94 -1.18
C ARG A 18 -8.62 1.48 -0.40
N VAL A 19 -8.29 2.76 -0.57
CA VAL A 19 -7.23 3.42 0.22
C VAL A 19 -7.58 3.38 1.70
N LYS A 20 -8.79 3.79 2.09
CA LYS A 20 -9.26 3.74 3.48
C LYS A 20 -9.17 2.34 4.06
N ARG A 21 -9.66 1.32 3.35
CA ARG A 21 -9.57 -0.08 3.78
C ARG A 21 -8.12 -0.52 4.00
N THR A 22 -7.22 -0.16 3.08
CA THR A 22 -5.80 -0.52 3.19
C THR A 22 -5.15 0.16 4.39
N LEU A 23 -5.42 1.45 4.60
CA LEU A 23 -4.91 2.18 5.77
C LEU A 23 -5.47 1.61 7.08
N ILE A 24 -6.76 1.26 7.13
CA ILE A 24 -7.38 0.63 8.29
C ILE A 24 -6.69 -0.71 8.59
N VAL A 25 -6.53 -1.58 7.59
CA VAL A 25 -5.83 -2.86 7.77
C VAL A 25 -4.41 -2.62 8.29
N LEU A 26 -3.66 -1.70 7.69
CA LEU A 26 -2.31 -1.33 8.14
C LEU A 26 -2.30 -0.87 9.60
N LEU A 27 -3.25 -0.03 10.02
CA LEU A 27 -3.33 0.40 11.41
C LEU A 27 -3.57 -0.79 12.35
N PHE A 28 -4.50 -1.68 11.99
CA PHE A 28 -4.80 -2.87 12.79
C PHE A 28 -3.72 -3.95 12.76
N THR A 29 -2.80 -3.94 11.79
CA THR A 29 -1.70 -4.91 11.71
C THR A 29 -0.39 -4.35 12.25
N VAL A 30 -0.03 -3.12 11.87
CA VAL A 30 1.26 -2.50 12.21
C VAL A 30 1.28 -2.06 13.66
N VAL A 31 0.20 -1.47 14.18
CA VAL A 31 0.19 -1.00 15.58
C VAL A 31 0.36 -2.17 16.56
N PRO A 32 -0.38 -3.29 16.45
CA PRO A 32 -0.12 -4.44 17.31
C PRO A 32 1.27 -5.05 17.08
N ALA A 33 1.74 -5.16 15.83
CA ALA A 33 3.07 -5.68 15.54
C ALA A 33 4.19 -4.85 16.19
N LEU A 34 4.09 -3.51 16.14
CA LEU A 34 5.02 -2.61 16.81
C LEU A 34 4.97 -2.79 18.33
N ASN A 35 3.77 -2.91 18.92
CA ASN A 35 3.63 -3.16 20.36
C ASN A 35 4.29 -4.48 20.80
N VAL A 36 4.13 -5.55 20.01
CA VAL A 36 4.79 -6.84 20.25
C VAL A 36 6.32 -6.73 20.11
N ALA A 37 6.82 -5.85 19.25
CA ALA A 37 8.25 -5.60 19.07
C ALA A 37 8.87 -4.71 20.16
N VAL A 38 8.08 -4.00 20.98
CA VAL A 38 8.61 -3.08 22.01
C VAL A 38 9.64 -3.74 22.94
N PRO A 39 9.41 -4.93 23.52
CA PRO A 39 10.38 -5.56 24.41
C PRO A 39 11.72 -5.84 23.71
N GLN A 40 11.67 -6.28 22.44
CA GLN A 40 12.85 -6.57 21.64
C GLN A 40 13.65 -5.30 21.33
N ILE A 41 12.96 -4.19 21.07
CA ILE A 41 13.57 -2.88 20.88
C ILE A 41 14.23 -2.44 22.20
N VAL A 42 13.52 -2.54 23.33
CA VAL A 42 14.06 -2.16 24.64
C VAL A 42 15.32 -2.96 24.96
N GLU A 43 15.32 -4.27 24.73
CA GLU A 43 16.47 -5.14 24.94
C GLU A 43 17.65 -4.78 24.02
N ALA A 44 17.40 -4.57 22.73
CA ALA A 44 18.43 -4.19 21.76
C ALA A 44 19.14 -2.87 22.12
N PHE A 45 18.47 -1.98 22.83
CA PHE A 45 19.00 -0.71 23.31
C PHE A 45 19.40 -0.73 24.79
N ASN A 46 19.59 -1.91 25.41
CA ASN A 46 19.97 -2.06 26.83
C ASN A 46 19.06 -1.29 27.80
N GLY A 47 17.76 -1.22 27.51
CA GLY A 47 16.79 -0.47 28.31
C GLY A 47 16.72 1.04 28.00
N GLN A 48 17.57 1.56 27.12
CA GLN A 48 17.66 2.99 26.81
C GLN A 48 16.80 3.35 25.59
N VAL A 49 15.48 3.34 25.76
CA VAL A 49 14.57 3.89 24.74
C VAL A 49 14.42 5.38 24.98
N THR A 50 15.14 6.20 24.19
CA THR A 50 15.02 7.66 24.28
C THR A 50 13.75 8.16 23.57
N PRO A 51 13.21 9.34 23.94
CA PRO A 51 12.10 9.95 23.22
C PRO A 51 12.38 10.13 21.72
N GLU A 52 13.63 10.41 21.33
CA GLU A 52 14.04 10.56 19.93
C GLU A 52 13.93 9.25 19.16
N LEU A 53 14.40 8.14 19.75
CA LEU A 53 14.27 6.81 19.15
C LEU A 53 12.80 6.43 18.98
N PHE A 54 11.98 6.69 20.00
CA PHE A 54 10.54 6.44 19.93
C PHE A 54 9.86 7.29 18.84
N ALA A 55 10.19 8.57 18.76
CA ALA A 55 9.69 9.46 17.71
C ALA A 55 10.13 8.99 16.31
N TRP A 56 11.38 8.54 16.17
CA TRP A 56 11.89 8.02 14.91
C TRP A 56 11.13 6.76 14.45
N ILE A 57 10.91 5.78 15.34
CA ILE A 57 10.16 4.56 15.02
C ILE A 57 8.74 4.89 14.55
N ASN A 58 8.05 5.79 15.27
CA ASN A 58 6.71 6.23 14.88
C ASN A 58 6.72 6.99 13.55
N SER A 59 7.75 7.80 13.28
CA SER A 59 7.88 8.52 12.01
C SER A 59 8.06 7.56 10.82
N VAL A 60 8.82 6.48 11.00
CA VAL A 60 8.98 5.43 9.98
C VAL A 60 7.66 4.71 9.73
N ALA A 61 6.93 4.35 10.78
CA ALA A 61 5.61 3.73 10.65
C ALA A 61 4.61 4.64 9.92
N ALA A 62 4.60 5.94 10.25
CA ALA A 62 3.78 6.94 9.58
C ALA A 62 4.16 7.10 8.09
N ALA A 63 5.45 7.08 7.77
CA ALA A 63 5.93 7.14 6.39
C ALA A 63 5.48 5.92 5.57
N ILE A 64 5.53 4.71 6.15
CA ILE A 64 5.04 3.48 5.50
C ILE A 64 3.55 3.57 5.20
N LEU A 65 2.74 4.04 6.16
CA LEU A 65 1.31 4.28 5.98
C LEU A 65 1.04 5.26 4.83
N LEU A 66 1.78 6.37 4.80
CA LEU A 66 1.66 7.40 3.77
C LEU A 66 2.01 6.85 2.39
N VAL A 67 3.15 6.19 2.26
CA VAL A 67 3.60 5.59 0.99
C VAL A 67 2.60 4.55 0.52
N THR A 68 2.14 3.66 1.40
CA THR A 68 1.18 2.62 1.02
C THR A 68 -0.16 3.21 0.60
N GLY A 69 -0.64 4.25 1.28
CA GLY A 69 -1.85 4.97 0.89
C GLY A 69 -1.73 5.59 -0.51
N ILE A 70 -0.59 6.22 -0.81
CA ILE A 70 -0.29 6.79 -2.13
C ILE A 70 -0.25 5.68 -3.19
N VAL A 71 0.51 4.61 -2.97
CA VAL A 71 0.63 3.49 -3.91
C VAL A 71 -0.74 2.85 -4.17
N THR A 72 -1.53 2.62 -3.13
CA THR A 72 -2.90 2.07 -3.25
C THR A 72 -3.77 2.96 -4.12
N ARG A 73 -3.63 4.29 -4.01
CA ARG A 73 -4.34 5.24 -4.85
C ARG A 73 -3.84 5.21 -6.30
N LEU A 74 -2.53 5.10 -6.50
CA LEU A 74 -1.93 5.01 -7.84
C LEU A 74 -2.43 3.77 -8.58
N ILE A 75 -2.50 2.62 -7.91
CA ILE A 75 -3.01 1.36 -8.50
C ILE A 75 -4.48 1.48 -8.90
N ALA A 76 -5.25 2.33 -8.23
CA ALA A 76 -6.64 2.56 -8.57
C ALA A 76 -6.84 3.40 -9.85
N ILE A 77 -5.76 3.99 -10.40
CA ILE A 77 -5.80 4.72 -11.67
C ILE A 77 -5.82 3.70 -12.83
N PRO A 78 -6.76 3.79 -13.79
CA PRO A 78 -6.89 2.82 -14.88
C PRO A 78 -5.60 2.64 -15.70
N GLY A 79 -4.88 3.73 -15.95
CA GLY A 79 -3.60 3.70 -16.67
C GLY A 79 -2.52 2.88 -15.98
N VAL A 80 -2.47 2.91 -14.64
CA VAL A 80 -1.53 2.10 -13.84
C VAL A 80 -1.96 0.64 -13.85
N ASN A 81 -3.26 0.35 -13.72
CA ASN A 81 -3.74 -1.03 -13.80
C ASN A 81 -3.40 -1.68 -15.15
N ASN A 82 -3.44 -0.93 -16.26
CA ASN A 82 -3.03 -1.45 -17.58
C ASN A 82 -1.55 -1.86 -17.61
N LEU A 83 -0.68 -1.05 -17.00
CA LEU A 83 0.74 -1.39 -16.83
C LEU A 83 0.92 -2.62 -15.93
N LEU A 84 0.15 -2.71 -14.85
CA LEU A 84 0.18 -3.86 -13.94
C LEU A 84 -0.31 -5.14 -14.62
N VAL A 85 -1.37 -5.08 -15.44
CA VAL A 85 -1.85 -6.21 -16.25
C VAL A 85 -0.78 -6.68 -17.24
N TYR A 86 -0.06 -5.75 -17.86
CA TYR A 86 1.07 -6.09 -18.74
C TYR A 86 2.15 -6.87 -17.98
N LEU A 87 2.52 -6.39 -16.79
CA LEU A 87 3.48 -7.04 -15.90
C LEU A 87 2.96 -8.32 -15.21
N GLY A 88 1.68 -8.68 -15.40
CA GLY A 88 1.06 -9.88 -14.79
C GLY A 88 0.57 -9.70 -13.36
N LEU A 89 0.58 -8.47 -12.83
CA LEU A 89 0.10 -8.08 -11.50
C LEU A 89 -1.28 -7.39 -11.56
N GLY A 90 -2.00 -7.55 -12.67
CA GLY A 90 -3.28 -6.91 -12.91
C GLY A 90 -4.42 -7.49 -12.09
N SER A 91 -5.39 -6.65 -11.74
CA SER A 91 -6.58 -7.05 -10.97
C SER A 91 -7.72 -7.66 -11.80
N VAL A 92 -7.49 -7.88 -13.11
CA VAL A 92 -8.50 -8.34 -14.08
C VAL A 92 -7.86 -9.39 -15.00
N PRO A 93 -8.58 -10.47 -15.39
CA PRO A 93 -8.07 -11.46 -16.35
C PRO A 93 -7.64 -10.82 -17.67
N ARG A 94 -6.48 -11.23 -18.20
CA ARG A 94 -5.94 -10.74 -19.51
C ARG A 94 -6.93 -10.91 -20.66
N SER A 95 -7.85 -11.87 -20.56
CA SER A 95 -8.93 -12.14 -21.52
C SER A 95 -10.03 -11.08 -21.58
N ILE A 96 -10.17 -10.24 -20.55
CA ILE A 96 -11.08 -9.08 -20.57
C ILE A 96 -10.37 -7.85 -21.16
N THR A 97 -9.04 -7.80 -21.06
CA THR A 97 -8.21 -6.67 -21.52
C THR A 97 -7.89 -6.72 -23.01
N LYS A 98 -7.73 -7.93 -23.57
CA LYS A 98 -7.77 -8.17 -25.02
C LYS A 98 -9.22 -8.43 -25.38
N GLY A 99 -9.87 -7.40 -25.93
CA GLY A 99 -11.27 -7.45 -26.31
C GLY A 99 -11.65 -8.69 -27.11
N GLN A 100 -12.85 -9.19 -26.83
CA GLN A 100 -13.80 -9.38 -27.92
C GLN A 100 -14.07 -8.03 -28.58
#